data_AF-A0A401TWX9-F1
#
_entry.id   AF-A0A401TWX9-F1
#
_cell.length_a   1.000
_cell.length_b   1.000
_cell.length_c   1.000
_cell.angle_alpha   90.00
_cell.angle_beta   90.00
_cell.angle_gamma   90.00
#
_symmetry.space_group_name_H-M   'P 1'
#
loop_
_entity.id
_entity.type
_entity.pdbx_description
1 polymer ?
#
loop_
_entity_poly.entity_id
_entity_poly.type
_entity_poly.pdbx_seq_one_letter_code
_entity_poly.pdbx_strand_id
1 'polypeptide(L)'
;MKKAYELSVLCDCEIALIIFNHSNKLFQYASTDMDKVLLKYTEYNEPHESRTNTDIVEVSPPLRETGRTARAAPGSSPTQGKEG
;
A
#
# COMPACT_ATOMS: atom_id res chain seq x y z
N MET A 1 11.06 -9.08 6.36
CA MET A 1 11.83 -10.04 5.53
C MET A 1 11.14 -11.41 5.36
N LYS A 2 10.51 -12.01 6.39
CA LYS A 2 9.89 -13.35 6.28
C LYS A 2 8.96 -13.55 5.06
N LYS A 3 8.04 -12.61 4.81
CA LYS A 3 7.11 -12.70 3.66
C LYS A 3 7.83 -12.67 2.30
N ALA A 4 8.90 -11.89 2.17
CA ALA A 4 9.70 -11.84 0.94
C ALA A 4 10.42 -13.18 0.71
N TYR A 5 10.98 -13.77 1.78
CA TYR A 5 11.55 -15.11 1.71
C TYR A 5 10.53 -16.17 1.30
N GLU A 6 9.39 -16.24 2.00
CA GLU A 6 8.31 -17.19 1.70
C GLU A 6 7.85 -17.06 0.24
N LEU A 7 7.66 -15.83 -0.25
CA LEU A 7 7.27 -15.56 -1.63
C LEU A 7 8.35 -16.02 -2.63
N SER A 8 9.62 -15.68 -2.38
CA SER A 8 10.73 -16.06 -3.26
C SER A 8 10.87 -17.58 -3.42
N VAL A 9 10.66 -18.34 -2.33
CA VAL A 9 10.75 -19.79 -2.35
C VAL A 9 9.53 -20.43 -3.00
N LEU A 10 8.32 -19.94 -2.70
CA LEU A 10 7.08 -20.53 -3.23
C LEU A 10 6.91 -20.29 -4.73
N CYS A 11 7.35 -19.15 -5.22
CA CYS A 11 7.14 -18.73 -6.61
C CYS A 11 8.41 -18.82 -7.46
N ASP A 12 9.53 -19.28 -6.90
CA ASP A 12 10.84 -19.33 -7.56
C ASP A 12 11.23 -18.00 -8.23
N CYS A 13 11.20 -16.92 -7.43
CA CYS A 13 11.46 -15.57 -7.92
C CYS A 13 12.58 -14.86 -7.14
N GLU A 14 13.28 -13.96 -7.85
CA GLU A 14 14.31 -13.11 -7.26
C GLU A 14 13.69 -11.85 -6.66
N ILE A 15 13.98 -11.58 -5.38
CA ILE A 15 13.46 -10.42 -4.65
C ILE A 15 14.63 -9.66 -4.01
N ALA A 16 14.71 -8.36 -4.27
CA ALA A 16 15.54 -7.41 -3.53
C ALA A 16 14.64 -6.43 -2.76
N LEU A 17 15.01 -6.15 -1.51
CA LEU A 17 14.34 -5.18 -0.66
C LEU A 17 15.37 -4.27 -0.01
N ILE A 18 15.22 -2.97 -0.25
CA ILE A 18 16.05 -1.90 0.30
C ILE A 18 15.18 -1.03 1.19
N ILE A 19 15.59 -0.82 2.44
CA ILE A 19 14.84 -0.03 3.42
C ILE A 19 15.80 0.99 4.04
N PHE A 20 15.46 2.27 3.91
CA PHE A 20 16.06 3.34 4.69
C PHE A 20 15.10 3.76 5.79
N ASN A 21 15.56 3.76 7.05
CA ASN A 21 14.76 4.28 8.15
C ASN A 21 14.87 5.82 8.25
N HIS A 22 14.14 6.42 9.19
CA HIS A 22 14.18 7.86 9.42
C HIS A 22 15.57 8.42 9.81
N SER A 23 16.48 7.56 10.27
CA SER A 23 17.88 7.90 10.59
C SER A 23 18.84 7.63 9.42
N ASN A 24 18.34 7.39 8.21
CA ASN A 24 19.10 6.99 7.04
C ASN A 24 19.94 5.72 7.21
N LYS A 25 19.58 4.84 8.15
CA LYS A 25 20.21 3.52 8.28
C LYS A 25 19.64 2.59 7.22
N LEU A 26 20.53 1.96 6.47
CA LEU A 26 20.22 0.96 5.46
C LEU A 26 19.96 -0.41 6.11
N PHE A 27 18.84 -1.01 5.75
CA PHE A 27 18.53 -2.42 5.99
C PHE A 27 18.20 -3.04 4.65
N GLN A 28 18.78 -4.19 4.36
CA GLN A 28 18.59 -4.85 3.07
C GLN A 28 18.32 -6.34 3.21
N TYR A 29 17.65 -6.89 2.21
CA TYR A 29 17.44 -8.32 2.03
C TYR A 29 17.45 -8.62 0.53
N ALA A 30 18.09 -9.72 0.14
CA ALA A 30 17.98 -10.31 -1.18
C ALA A 30 17.68 -11.80 -1.02
N SER A 31 16.86 -12.39 -1.90
CA SER A 31 16.60 -13.83 -1.87
C SER A 31 17.83 -14.66 -2.28
N THR A 32 18.73 -14.07 -3.07
CA THR A 32 20.01 -14.66 -3.50
C THR A 32 21.19 -13.76 -3.12
N ASP A 33 21.54 -12.80 -3.98
CA ASP A 33 22.65 -11.86 -3.83
C ASP A 33 22.20 -10.46 -4.26
N MET A 34 22.51 -9.44 -3.46
CA MET A 34 22.01 -8.09 -3.72
C MET A 34 22.60 -7.50 -5.01
N ASP A 35 23.90 -7.68 -5.23
CA ASP A 35 24.59 -7.09 -6.37
C ASP A 35 24.10 -7.72 -7.69
N LYS A 36 23.81 -9.02 -7.68
CA LYS A 36 23.21 -9.71 -8.84
C LYS A 36 21.82 -9.18 -9.19
N VAL A 37 20.94 -9.00 -8.20
CA VAL A 37 19.57 -8.51 -8.46
C VAL A 37 19.59 -7.06 -8.92
N LEU A 38 20.47 -6.22 -8.36
CA LEU A 38 20.63 -4.83 -8.79
C LEU A 38 21.24 -4.71 -10.19
N LEU A 39 22.26 -5.51 -10.51
CA LEU A 39 22.83 -5.55 -11.85
C LEU A 39 21.74 -5.92 -12.87
N LYS A 40 20.99 -6.99 -12.59
CA LYS A 40 19.85 -7.40 -13.39
C LYS A 40 18.86 -6.24 -13.55
N TYR A 41 18.47 -5.55 -12.47
CA TYR A 41 17.57 -4.39 -12.55
C TYR A 41 18.07 -3.29 -13.51
N THR A 42 19.38 -3.00 -13.52
CA THR A 42 19.95 -2.00 -14.43
C THR A 42 20.02 -2.42 -15.89
N GLU A 43 19.95 -3.73 -16.18
CA GLU A 43 19.94 -4.26 -17.55
C GLU A 43 18.53 -4.19 -18.18
N TYR A 44 17.47 -4.04 -17.38
CA TYR A 44 16.11 -3.84 -17.89
C TYR A 44 15.83 -2.35 -18.10
N ASN A 45 15.37 -1.98 -19.29
CA ASN A 45 15.07 -0.58 -19.63
C ASN A 45 13.84 -0.04 -18.88
N GLU A 46 12.80 -0.86 -18.71
CA GLU A 46 11.56 -0.46 -18.04
C GLU A 46 10.96 -1.65 -17.25
N PRO A 47 10.35 -1.40 -16.07
CA PRO A 47 9.67 -2.45 -15.33
C PRO A 47 8.35 -2.84 -16.00
N HIS A 48 8.03 -4.14 -16.00
CA HIS A 48 6.71 -4.63 -16.45
C HIS A 48 5.56 -4.08 -15.59
N GLU A 49 5.78 -3.91 -14.29
CA GLU A 49 4.85 -3.28 -13.36
C GLU A 49 5.63 -2.42 -12.36
N SER A 50 5.14 -1.21 -12.09
CA SER A 50 5.69 -0.29 -11.10
C SER A 50 4.55 0.24 -10.22
N ARG A 51 4.75 0.21 -8.89
CA ARG A 51 3.76 0.64 -7.90
C ARG A 51 4.42 1.56 -6.87
N THR A 52 3.67 2.57 -6.44
CA THR A 52 3.99 3.49 -5.36
C THR A 52 3.01 3.33 -4.20
N ASN A 53 3.26 4.02 -3.09
CA ASN A 53 2.33 3.99 -1.94
C ASN A 53 0.93 4.49 -2.31
N THR A 54 0.81 5.44 -3.25
CA THR A 54 -0.49 5.95 -3.72
C THR A 54 -1.30 4.85 -4.39
N ASP A 55 -0.66 4.07 -5.28
CA ASP A 55 -1.32 2.99 -6.01
C ASP A 55 -1.85 1.88 -5.09
N ILE A 56 -1.18 1.66 -3.95
CA ILE A 56 -1.54 0.59 -3.01
C ILE A 56 -2.71 1.02 -2.10
N VAL A 57 -2.71 2.27 -1.65
CA VAL A 57 -3.75 2.79 -0.75
C VAL A 57 -5.12 2.81 -1.45
N GLU A 58 -5.16 3.20 -2.72
CA GLU A 58 -6.40 3.31 -3.51
C GLU A 58 -7.10 1.96 -3.79
N VAL A 59 -6.36 0.85 -3.73
CA VAL A 59 -6.90 -0.51 -3.95
C VAL A 59 -7.54 -1.08 -2.67
N SER A 60 -7.41 -0.40 -1.53
CA SER A 60 -8.07 -0.79 -0.28
C SER A 60 -9.54 -0.36 -0.32
N PRO A 61 -10.54 -1.28 -0.30
CA PRO A 61 -11.92 -0.87 -0.12
C PRO A 61 -12.02 -0.09 1.20
N PRO A 62 -12.80 1.01 1.27
CA PRO A 62 -12.97 1.77 2.51
C PRO A 62 -13.40 0.79 3.59
N LEU A 63 -12.66 0.77 4.70
CA LEU A 63 -13.04 0.00 5.88
C LEU A 63 -14.47 0.40 6.22
N ARG A 64 -15.42 -0.53 6.11
CA ARG A 64 -16.81 -0.28 6.52
C ARG A 64 -16.76 0.13 8.00
N GLU A 65 -17.01 1.41 8.29
CA GLU A 65 -17.30 1.87 9.66
C GLU A 65 -18.51 1.09 10.16
N THR A 66 -18.24 -0.01 10.85
CA THR A 66 -19.28 -0.81 11.48
C THR A 66 -19.57 -0.16 12.82
N GLY A 67 -20.62 0.67 12.86
CA GLY A 67 -21.30 1.03 14.10
C GLY A 67 -20.99 2.40 14.69
N ARG A 68 -21.43 3.48 14.03
CA ARG A 68 -22.13 4.54 14.77
C ARG A 68 -23.60 4.46 14.42
N THR A 69 -24.35 3.74 15.25
CA THR A 69 -25.80 3.80 15.27
C THR A 69 -26.23 5.27 15.30
N ALA A 70 -26.99 5.68 14.30
CA ALA A 70 -27.63 6.98 14.23
C ALA A 70 -28.39 7.25 15.54
N ARG A 71 -27.90 8.19 16.35
CA ARG A 71 -28.73 8.80 17.39
C ARG A 71 -29.53 9.88 16.68
N ALA A 72 -30.77 9.54 16.32
CA ALA A 72 -31.76 10.51 15.89
C ALA A 72 -31.88 11.62 16.95
N ALA A 73 -31.62 12.86 16.56
CA ALA A 73 -31.96 14.02 17.38
C ALA A 73 -33.43 14.38 17.10
N PRO A 74 -34.29 14.51 18.13
CA PRO A 74 -35.66 14.95 17.94
C PRO A 74 -35.71 16.48 17.84
N GLY A 75 -36.37 16.98 16.80
CA GLY A 75 -36.99 18.30 16.80
C GLY A 75 -36.14 19.48 16.29
N SER A 76 -36.46 19.93 15.08
CA SER A 76 -36.67 21.36 14.81
C SER A 76 -37.63 21.49 13.62
N SER A 77 -38.71 22.21 13.86
CA SER A 77 -39.92 22.44 13.06
C SER A 77 -39.70 23.01 11.64
N PRO A 78 -40.66 22.82 10.72
CA PRO A 78 -40.60 23.33 9.36
C PRO A 78 -40.94 24.84 9.33
N THR A 79 -40.00 25.67 8.91
CA THR A 79 -40.30 27.06 8.51
C THR A 79 -40.61 27.10 7.02
N GLN A 80 -41.85 27.47 6.72
CA GLN A 80 -42.40 27.72 5.38
C GLN A 80 -41.59 28.78 4.64
N GLY A 81 -41.17 28.46 3.40
CA GLY A 81 -40.75 29.43 2.40
C GLY A 81 -41.85 29.53 1.33
N LYS A 82 -42.46 30.71 1.24
CA LYS A 82 -43.42 31.13 0.21
C LYS A 82 -42.81 31.05 -1.19
N GLU A 83 -43.49 30.37 -2.11
CA GLU A 83 -43.62 30.81 -3.51
C GLU A 83 -45.13 30.85 -3.83
N GLY A 84 -45.52 31.74 -4.76
CA GLY A 84 -46.89 32.24 -4.95
C GLY A 84 -47.94 31.23 -5.43
#